data_AF-A0A3M1M8T8-F1
#
_entry.id   AF-A0A3M1M8T8-F1
#
_cell.length_a   1.000
_cell.length_b   1.000
_cell.length_c   1.000
_cell.angle_alpha   90.00
_cell.angle_beta   90.00
_cell.angle_gamma   90.00
#
_symmetry.space_group_name_H-M   'P 1'
#
loop_
_entity.id
_entity.type
_entity.pdbx_description
1 polymer ?
#
loop_
_entity_poly.entity_id
_entity_poly.type
_entity_poly.pdbx_seq_one_letter_code
_entity_poly.pdbx_strand_id
1 'polypeptide(L)'
;AGGGGAGPSIGDLIAMSPTLSRQLRELQADGWTIVDGPAGGGSSTNRSTKTITIDSAHRANPTDYVRSLSHEAGHAVQANDYTPMAGHTRDEYVTANRDHQLDGEGRATLNNARVRGEIQDAGGPDIGISGTRTNEYQRIADQADAGTITDEQAAHQIGQQIGQHETTSTTHENYNDYYSHFYENRWDTHHPPAGGGP
;
A
#
# COMPACT_ATOMS: atom_id res chain seq x y z
N ALA A 1 37.46 21.60 5.31
CA ALA A 1 36.55 21.80 4.17
C ALA A 1 35.30 20.97 4.41
N GLY A 2 34.20 21.58 4.86
CA GLY A 2 32.96 20.89 5.18
C GLY A 2 32.12 20.72 3.92
N GLY A 3 32.11 19.52 3.35
CA GLY A 3 31.20 19.14 2.26
C GLY A 3 29.86 18.70 2.84
N GLY A 4 29.04 19.65 3.30
CA GLY A 4 27.64 19.38 3.62
C GLY A 4 26.81 19.39 2.33
N GLY A 5 26.88 18.32 1.56
CA GLY A 5 25.99 18.14 0.41
C GLY A 5 24.54 18.01 0.91
N ALA A 6 23.61 18.71 0.27
CA ALA A 6 22.18 18.43 0.45
C ALA A 6 21.95 16.93 0.24
N GLY A 7 21.17 16.29 1.11
CA GLY A 7 20.86 14.87 1.00
C GLY A 7 20.25 14.50 -0.36
N PRO A 8 20.09 13.19 -0.66
CA PRO A 8 19.59 12.75 -1.96
C PRO A 8 18.19 13.32 -2.24
N SER A 9 17.96 13.74 -3.47
CA SER A 9 16.65 14.19 -3.92
C SER A 9 15.70 13.00 -4.11
N ILE A 10 14.40 13.28 -4.29
CA ILE A 10 13.39 12.26 -4.63
C ILE A 10 13.80 11.48 -5.89
N GLY A 11 14.34 12.18 -6.90
CA GLY A 11 14.79 11.55 -8.15
C GLY A 11 15.99 10.64 -7.94
N ASP A 12 16.94 11.04 -7.09
CA ASP A 12 18.12 10.22 -6.77
C ASP A 12 17.71 8.91 -6.08
N LEU A 13 16.78 8.99 -5.10
CA LEU A 13 16.25 7.83 -4.40
C LEU A 13 15.47 6.88 -5.32
N ILE A 14 14.66 7.42 -6.24
CA ILE A 14 13.97 6.60 -7.25
C ILE A 14 14.98 5.86 -8.14
N ALA A 15 16.05 6.54 -8.56
CA ALA A 15 17.07 5.97 -9.43
C ALA A 15 17.89 4.85 -8.75
N MET A 16 17.98 4.88 -7.41
CA MET A 16 18.63 3.82 -6.61
C MET A 16 17.81 2.52 -6.55
N SER A 17 16.50 2.55 -6.85
CA SER A 17 15.64 1.37 -6.88
C SER A 17 15.26 0.97 -8.31
N PRO A 18 15.83 -0.11 -8.86
CA PRO A 18 15.41 -0.67 -10.15
C PRO A 18 13.93 -1.03 -10.19
N THR A 19 13.36 -1.52 -9.08
CA THR A 19 11.93 -1.88 -9.00
C THR A 19 11.05 -0.65 -9.11
N LEU A 20 11.26 0.37 -8.27
CA LEU A 20 10.45 1.59 -8.33
C LEU A 20 10.62 2.29 -9.68
N SER A 21 11.85 2.43 -10.16
CA SER A 21 12.14 3.02 -11.48
C SER A 21 11.39 2.31 -12.62
N ARG A 22 11.32 0.97 -12.59
CA ARG A 22 10.55 0.19 -13.59
C ARG A 22 9.05 0.44 -13.45
N GLN A 23 8.51 0.33 -12.24
CA GLN A 23 7.08 0.51 -11.97
C GLN A 23 6.60 1.89 -12.41
N LEU A 24 7.33 2.95 -12.08
CA LEU A 24 6.94 4.32 -12.46
C LEU A 24 6.94 4.51 -13.99
N ARG A 25 7.88 3.90 -14.72
CA ARG A 25 7.87 3.92 -16.19
C ARG A 25 6.69 3.17 -16.78
N GLU A 26 6.39 1.98 -16.25
CA GLU A 26 5.25 1.17 -16.70
C GLU A 26 3.92 1.86 -16.40
N LEU A 27 3.74 2.36 -15.18
CA LEU A 27 2.57 3.14 -14.78
C LEU A 27 2.40 4.37 -15.68
N GLN A 28 3.47 5.13 -15.94
CA GLN A 28 3.41 6.28 -16.84
C GLN A 28 3.01 5.86 -18.27
N ALA A 29 3.57 4.77 -18.79
CA ALA A 29 3.20 4.24 -20.11
C ALA A 29 1.73 3.80 -20.16
N ASP A 30 1.20 3.29 -19.05
CA ASP A 30 -0.20 2.90 -18.88
C ASP A 30 -1.15 4.07 -18.58
N GLY A 31 -0.63 5.30 -18.61
CA GLY A 31 -1.41 6.53 -18.45
C GLY A 31 -1.71 6.91 -17.00
N TRP A 32 -0.96 6.37 -16.04
CA TRP A 32 -1.05 6.80 -14.65
C TRP A 32 -0.40 8.17 -14.43
N THR A 33 -0.96 8.92 -13.50
CA THR A 33 -0.41 10.21 -13.03
C THR A 33 -0.07 10.16 -11.56
N ILE A 34 1.03 10.81 -11.18
CA ILE A 34 1.41 11.01 -9.78
C ILE A 34 1.21 12.49 -9.46
N VAL A 35 0.45 12.78 -8.41
CA VAL A 35 0.10 14.15 -8.00
C VAL A 35 0.34 14.36 -6.52
N ASP A 36 0.60 15.59 -6.12
CA ASP A 36 0.62 15.98 -4.71
C ASP A 36 -0.81 16.29 -4.23
N GLY A 37 -1.23 15.62 -3.16
CA GLY A 37 -2.48 15.91 -2.45
C GLY A 37 -2.32 16.96 -1.34
N PRO A 38 -3.41 17.33 -0.65
CA PRO A 38 -3.34 18.26 0.47
C PRO A 38 -2.42 17.76 1.59
N ALA A 39 -1.72 18.69 2.25
CA ALA A 39 -0.82 18.37 3.36
C ALA A 39 -1.59 17.75 4.54
N GLY A 40 -1.16 16.58 5.00
CA GLY A 40 -1.84 15.81 6.05
C GLY A 40 -3.06 15.03 5.57
N GLY A 41 -3.32 15.01 4.26
CA GLY A 41 -4.43 14.27 3.64
C GLY A 41 -4.12 12.78 3.41
N GLY A 42 -2.87 12.36 3.65
CA GLY A 42 -2.42 11.01 3.36
C GLY A 42 -2.06 10.79 1.89
N SER A 43 -1.52 9.60 1.60
CA SER A 43 -1.24 9.12 0.25
C SER A 43 -2.25 8.06 -0.14
N SER A 44 -2.54 7.93 -1.43
CA SER A 44 -3.54 6.96 -1.92
C SER A 44 -3.36 6.62 -3.39
N THR A 45 -3.91 5.47 -3.78
CA THR A 45 -3.94 4.99 -5.16
C THR A 45 -5.38 4.86 -5.63
N ASN A 46 -5.74 5.59 -6.69
CA ASN A 46 -7.03 5.48 -7.35
C ASN A 46 -6.88 4.81 -8.72
N ARG A 47 -7.26 3.53 -8.79
CA ARG A 47 -7.22 2.73 -10.03
C ARG A 47 -8.21 3.21 -11.10
N SER A 48 -9.36 3.77 -10.71
CA SER A 48 -10.38 4.23 -11.65
C SER A 48 -9.95 5.46 -12.45
N THR A 49 -9.24 6.39 -11.80
CA THR A 49 -8.68 7.59 -12.43
C THR A 49 -7.21 7.43 -12.81
N LYS A 50 -6.62 6.27 -12.52
CA LYS A 50 -5.17 5.99 -12.65
C LYS A 50 -4.32 7.07 -12.01
N THR A 51 -4.61 7.40 -10.75
CA THR A 51 -3.92 8.48 -10.02
C THR A 51 -3.28 7.94 -8.76
N ILE A 52 -1.99 8.20 -8.58
CA ILE A 52 -1.29 8.07 -7.30
C ILE A 52 -1.22 9.47 -6.70
N THR A 53 -1.77 9.64 -5.51
CA THR A 53 -1.72 10.89 -4.74
C THR A 53 -0.72 10.71 -3.61
N ILE A 54 0.28 11.59 -3.51
CA ILE A 54 1.24 11.64 -2.40
C ILE A 54 0.92 12.83 -1.50
N ASP A 55 0.98 12.63 -0.19
CA ASP A 55 0.79 13.72 0.77
C ASP A 55 1.87 14.81 0.54
N SER A 56 1.46 16.03 0.20
CA SER A 56 2.40 17.13 -0.04
C SER A 56 3.26 17.48 1.18
N ALA A 57 2.87 17.09 2.39
CA ALA A 57 3.73 17.22 3.58
C ALA A 57 5.05 16.44 3.42
N HIS A 58 5.07 15.36 2.63
CA HIS A 58 6.26 14.54 2.39
C HIS A 58 7.23 15.18 1.38
N ARG A 59 6.84 16.21 0.62
CA ARG A 59 7.70 16.87 -0.39
C ARG A 59 9.02 17.40 0.19
N ALA A 60 8.98 17.87 1.44
CA ALA A 60 10.15 18.42 2.10
C ALA A 60 11.13 17.33 2.58
N ASN A 61 10.69 16.07 2.64
CA ASN A 61 11.51 14.94 3.06
C ASN A 61 11.53 13.85 1.97
N PRO A 62 12.59 13.79 1.15
CA PRO A 62 12.69 12.82 0.06
C PRO A 62 12.48 11.36 0.49
N THR A 63 12.89 10.98 1.71
CA THR A 63 12.71 9.61 2.19
C THR A 63 11.24 9.29 2.46
N ASP A 64 10.51 10.21 3.12
CA ASP A 64 9.07 10.04 3.35
C ASP A 64 8.28 10.00 2.04
N TYR A 65 8.68 10.83 1.07
CA TYR A 65 8.03 10.85 -0.25
C TYR A 65 8.22 9.52 -0.98
N VAL A 66 9.45 9.00 -1.04
CA VAL A 66 9.74 7.76 -1.76
C VAL A 66 9.18 6.53 -1.03
N ARG A 67 9.14 6.54 0.32
CA ARG A 67 8.41 5.53 1.09
C ARG A 67 6.95 5.47 0.67
N SER A 68 6.22 6.59 0.73
CA SER A 68 4.82 6.65 0.31
C SER A 68 4.64 6.28 -1.16
N LEU A 69 5.47 6.83 -2.05
CA LEU A 69 5.39 6.53 -3.47
C LEU A 69 5.59 5.04 -3.76
N SER A 70 6.52 4.38 -3.08
CA SER A 70 6.75 2.95 -3.26
C SER A 70 5.58 2.08 -2.79
N HIS A 71 4.91 2.46 -1.71
CA HIS A 71 3.69 1.80 -1.24
C HIS A 71 2.56 1.97 -2.26
N GLU A 72 2.28 3.21 -2.69
CA GLU A 72 1.21 3.51 -3.64
C GLU A 72 1.46 2.93 -5.03
N ALA A 73 2.71 2.98 -5.53
CA ALA A 73 3.09 2.29 -6.76
C ALA A 73 2.84 0.78 -6.65
N GLY A 74 3.07 0.20 -5.47
CA GLY A 74 2.70 -1.17 -5.14
C GLY A 74 1.23 -1.43 -5.44
N HIS A 75 0.31 -0.67 -4.84
CA HIS A 75 -1.12 -0.81 -5.15
C HIS A 75 -1.43 -0.66 -6.65
N ALA A 76 -0.78 0.29 -7.33
CA ALA A 76 -1.08 0.60 -8.72
C ALA A 76 -0.70 -0.53 -9.70
N VAL A 77 0.37 -1.28 -9.43
CA VAL A 77 0.84 -2.39 -10.30
C VAL A 77 0.19 -3.74 -9.97
N GLN A 78 -0.58 -3.82 -8.90
CA GLN A 78 -1.25 -5.05 -8.48
C GLN A 78 -2.65 -5.19 -9.07
N ALA A 79 -3.04 -6.44 -9.33
CA ALA A 79 -4.43 -6.78 -9.63
C ALA A 79 -5.32 -6.49 -8.42
N ASN A 80 -6.60 -6.19 -8.70
CA ASN A 80 -7.59 -5.97 -7.66
C ASN A 80 -8.43 -7.24 -7.50
N ASP A 81 -8.12 -8.02 -6.47
CA ASP A 81 -8.89 -9.22 -6.14
C ASP A 81 -10.27 -8.84 -5.57
N TYR A 82 -11.30 -9.57 -5.99
CA TYR A 82 -12.67 -9.30 -5.58
C TYR A 82 -13.52 -10.56 -5.66
N THR A 83 -14.28 -10.81 -4.59
CA THR A 83 -15.28 -11.88 -4.54
C THR A 83 -16.67 -11.29 -4.76
N PRO A 84 -17.42 -11.68 -5.81
CA PRO A 84 -18.76 -11.16 -6.06
C PRO A 84 -19.77 -11.68 -5.03
N MET A 85 -20.80 -10.88 -4.73
CA MET A 85 -21.86 -11.27 -3.78
C MET A 85 -22.63 -12.52 -4.20
N ALA A 86 -22.79 -12.74 -5.50
CA ALA A 86 -23.55 -13.86 -6.03
C ALA A 86 -22.97 -15.20 -5.56
N GLY A 87 -23.81 -16.05 -4.95
CA GLY A 87 -23.43 -17.37 -4.47
C GLY A 87 -22.72 -17.41 -3.12
N HIS A 88 -22.58 -16.26 -2.43
CA HIS A 88 -21.98 -16.18 -1.10
C HIS A 88 -23.00 -15.73 -0.06
N THR A 89 -22.79 -16.09 1.19
CA THR A 89 -23.44 -15.45 2.34
C THR A 89 -22.81 -14.07 2.62
N ARG A 90 -23.47 -13.26 3.45
CA ARG A 90 -22.93 -11.97 3.91
C ARG A 90 -21.54 -12.14 4.49
N ASP A 91 -21.37 -13.09 5.41
CA ASP A 91 -20.11 -13.30 6.13
C ASP A 91 -18.98 -13.80 5.20
N GLU A 92 -19.29 -14.69 4.25
CA GLU A 92 -18.32 -15.15 3.24
C GLU A 92 -17.89 -14.01 2.31
N TYR A 93 -18.84 -13.19 1.84
CA TYR A 93 -18.53 -12.03 1.01
C TYR A 93 -17.67 -10.99 1.75
N VAL A 94 -18.05 -10.64 2.98
CA VAL A 94 -17.33 -9.67 3.80
C VAL A 94 -15.93 -10.17 4.13
N THR A 95 -15.82 -11.41 4.61
CA THR A 95 -14.54 -12.03 4.97
C THR A 95 -13.59 -12.11 3.78
N ALA A 96 -14.05 -12.66 2.65
CA ALA A 96 -13.21 -12.83 1.48
C ALA A 96 -12.69 -11.49 0.93
N ASN A 97 -13.56 -10.48 0.84
CA ASN A 97 -13.14 -9.19 0.32
C ASN A 97 -12.31 -8.36 1.31
N ARG A 98 -12.54 -8.50 2.62
CA ARG A 98 -11.62 -7.95 3.63
C ARG A 98 -10.23 -8.56 3.46
N ASP A 99 -10.15 -9.87 3.31
CA ASP A 99 -8.86 -10.56 3.16
C ASP A 99 -8.16 -10.15 1.86
N HIS A 100 -8.89 -10.00 0.74
CA HIS A 100 -8.34 -9.44 -0.51
C HIS A 100 -7.75 -8.04 -0.31
N GLN A 101 -8.42 -7.18 0.45
CA GLN A 101 -7.91 -5.83 0.74
C GLN A 101 -6.66 -5.86 1.61
N LEU A 102 -6.64 -6.70 2.65
CA LEU A 102 -5.47 -6.86 3.52
C LEU A 102 -4.28 -7.45 2.77
N ASP A 103 -4.52 -8.43 1.89
CA ASP A 103 -3.49 -8.96 1.01
C ASP A 103 -2.98 -7.86 0.06
N GLY A 104 -3.85 -6.96 -0.42
CA GLY A 104 -3.47 -5.78 -1.20
C GLY A 104 -2.56 -4.80 -0.42
N GLU A 105 -2.87 -4.52 0.84
CA GLU A 105 -1.97 -3.75 1.73
C GLU A 105 -0.63 -4.47 1.91
N GLY A 106 -0.68 -5.78 2.17
CA GLY A 106 0.51 -6.60 2.34
C GLY A 106 1.43 -6.60 1.11
N ARG A 107 0.86 -6.71 -0.10
CA ARG A 107 1.62 -6.62 -1.35
C ARG A 107 2.23 -5.23 -1.53
N ALA A 108 1.52 -4.16 -1.18
CA ALA A 108 2.04 -2.78 -1.28
C ALA A 108 3.18 -2.51 -0.29
N THR A 109 3.04 -2.99 0.95
CA THR A 109 4.09 -2.92 1.96
C THR A 109 5.29 -3.79 1.60
N LEU A 110 5.08 -4.99 1.04
CA LEU A 110 6.16 -5.82 0.49
C LEU A 110 6.92 -5.08 -0.62
N ASN A 111 6.20 -4.38 -1.51
CA ASN A 111 6.82 -3.55 -2.53
C ASN A 111 7.69 -2.44 -1.93
N ASN A 112 7.18 -1.71 -0.93
CA ASN A 112 7.94 -0.69 -0.22
C ASN A 112 9.19 -1.29 0.46
N ALA A 113 9.09 -2.44 1.11
CA ALA A 113 10.22 -3.12 1.74
C ALA A 113 11.34 -3.45 0.73
N ARG A 114 10.98 -3.94 -0.46
CA ARG A 114 11.95 -4.21 -1.54
C ARG A 114 12.61 -2.95 -2.07
N VAL A 115 11.83 -1.89 -2.30
CA VAL A 115 12.37 -0.59 -2.73
C VAL A 115 13.32 -0.02 -1.68
N ARG A 116 12.98 -0.13 -0.39
CA ARG A 116 13.87 0.24 0.72
C ARG A 116 15.19 -0.55 0.66
N GLY A 117 15.13 -1.87 0.51
CA GLY A 117 16.31 -2.73 0.39
C GLY A 117 17.20 -2.33 -0.78
N GLU A 118 16.63 -2.14 -1.98
CA GLU A 118 17.38 -1.72 -3.16
C GLU A 118 18.08 -0.37 -2.97
N ILE A 119 17.43 0.60 -2.32
CA ILE A 119 18.03 1.91 -2.01
C ILE A 119 19.20 1.74 -1.03
N GLN A 120 19.05 0.92 0.01
CA GLN A 120 20.12 0.66 0.98
C GLN A 120 21.31 -0.06 0.34
N ASP A 121 21.05 -1.04 -0.53
CA ASP A 121 22.09 -1.77 -1.27
C ASP A 121 22.87 -0.86 -2.23
N ALA A 122 22.22 0.18 -2.77
CA ALA A 122 22.84 1.22 -3.57
C ALA A 122 23.60 2.28 -2.72
N GLY A 123 23.66 2.13 -1.40
CA GLY A 123 24.31 3.07 -0.47
C GLY A 123 23.46 4.29 -0.13
N GLY A 124 22.16 4.26 -0.44
CA GLY A 124 21.19 5.29 -0.08
C GLY A 124 20.73 5.23 1.38
N PRO A 125 19.98 6.25 1.84
CA PRO A 125 19.43 6.29 3.18
C PRO A 125 18.30 5.27 3.35
N ASP A 126 18.01 4.92 4.60
CA ASP A 126 16.82 4.16 4.95
C ASP A 126 15.56 5.02 4.74
N ILE A 127 14.70 4.63 3.80
CA ILE A 127 13.41 5.30 3.56
C ILE A 127 12.30 4.83 4.51
N GLY A 128 12.54 3.77 5.27
CA GLY A 128 11.53 3.11 6.11
C GLY A 128 10.52 2.29 5.33
N ILE A 129 9.61 1.65 6.07
CA ILE A 129 8.45 0.95 5.54
C ILE A 129 7.19 1.60 6.14
N SER A 130 6.15 1.83 5.33
CA SER A 130 4.87 2.35 5.80
C SER A 130 4.25 1.44 6.86
N GLY A 131 3.69 2.03 7.91
CA GLY A 131 3.17 1.33 9.10
C GLY A 131 4.12 1.37 10.29
N THR A 132 3.73 0.72 11.39
CA THR A 132 4.47 0.76 12.67
C THR A 132 5.38 -0.44 12.89
N ARG A 133 5.17 -1.54 12.15
CA ARG A 133 5.91 -2.80 12.31
C ARG A 133 7.02 -3.03 11.28
N THR A 134 7.77 -1.98 10.96
CA THR A 134 8.87 -1.98 9.97
C THR A 134 9.78 -3.22 10.04
N ASN A 135 10.27 -3.59 11.24
CA ASN A 135 11.19 -4.74 11.38
C ASN A 135 10.52 -6.07 11.03
N GLU A 136 9.23 -6.22 11.36
CA GLU A 136 8.48 -7.43 11.06
C GLU A 136 8.17 -7.53 9.56
N TYR A 137 7.78 -6.41 8.94
CA TYR A 137 7.56 -6.35 7.50
C TYR A 137 8.83 -6.66 6.71
N GLN A 138 9.97 -6.09 7.12
CA GLN A 138 11.25 -6.39 6.49
C GLN A 138 11.61 -7.87 6.64
N ARG A 139 11.44 -8.46 7.83
CA ARG A 139 11.72 -9.88 8.07
C ARG A 139 10.89 -10.79 7.15
N ILE A 140 9.62 -10.44 6.90
CA ILE A 140 8.74 -11.20 5.99
C ILE A 140 9.19 -11.01 4.53
N ALA A 141 9.57 -9.78 4.14
CA ALA A 141 10.12 -9.51 2.81
C ALA A 141 11.40 -10.30 2.54
N ASP A 142 12.33 -10.35 3.51
CA ASP A 142 13.58 -11.10 3.41
C ASP A 142 13.31 -12.61 3.22
N GLN A 143 12.28 -13.15 3.88
CA GLN A 143 11.85 -14.55 3.68
C GLN A 143 11.32 -14.80 2.27
N ALA A 144 10.59 -13.83 1.69
CA ALA A 144 10.10 -13.91 0.32
C ALA A 144 11.25 -13.88 -0.68
N ASP A 145 12.18 -12.93 -0.50
CA ASP A 145 13.33 -12.74 -1.40
C ASP A 145 14.32 -13.92 -1.31
N ALA A 146 14.43 -14.57 -0.14
CA ALA A 146 15.16 -15.81 0.04
C ALA A 146 14.44 -17.06 -0.53
N GLY A 147 13.21 -16.91 -1.03
CA GLY A 147 12.38 -18.02 -1.53
C GLY A 147 11.89 -18.99 -0.45
N THR A 148 11.95 -18.59 0.83
CA THR A 148 11.42 -19.39 1.95
C THR A 148 9.89 -19.40 1.95
N ILE A 149 9.29 -18.29 1.55
CA ILE A 149 7.86 -18.14 1.29
C ILE A 149 7.65 -17.49 -0.07
N THR A 150 6.48 -17.66 -0.65
CA THR A 150 6.08 -16.94 -1.88
C THR A 150 5.70 -15.49 -1.56
N ASP A 151 5.74 -14.62 -2.57
CA ASP A 151 5.24 -13.23 -2.47
C ASP A 151 3.80 -13.17 -1.96
N GLU A 152 2.95 -14.13 -2.37
CA GLU A 152 1.56 -14.19 -1.96
C GLU A 152 1.41 -14.56 -0.48
N GLN A 153 2.22 -15.50 0.01
CA GLN A 153 2.31 -15.81 1.44
C GLN A 153 2.88 -14.65 2.26
N ALA A 154 3.87 -13.94 1.73
CA ALA A 154 4.46 -12.77 2.37
C ALA A 154 3.46 -11.62 2.48
N ALA A 155 2.76 -11.32 1.39
CA ALA A 155 1.68 -10.35 1.36
C ALA A 155 0.58 -10.72 2.37
N HIS A 156 0.15 -11.98 2.40
CA HIS A 156 -0.85 -12.42 3.36
C HIS A 156 -0.40 -12.23 4.82
N GLN A 157 0.83 -12.62 5.15
CA GLN A 157 1.37 -12.43 6.49
C GLN A 157 1.46 -10.95 6.88
N ILE A 158 1.93 -10.09 5.97
CA ILE A 158 2.00 -8.64 6.22
C ILE A 158 0.59 -8.06 6.36
N GLY A 159 -0.35 -8.45 5.50
CA GLY A 159 -1.75 -8.05 5.56
C GLY A 159 -2.41 -8.40 6.90
N GLN A 160 -2.14 -9.60 7.43
CA GLN A 160 -2.59 -9.99 8.77
C GLN A 160 -2.00 -9.09 9.86
N GLN A 161 -0.71 -8.75 9.79
CA GLN A 161 -0.08 -7.83 10.74
C GLN A 161 -0.70 -6.43 10.67
N ILE A 162 -0.98 -5.93 9.47
CA ILE A 162 -1.66 -4.64 9.25
C ILE A 162 -3.07 -4.68 9.85
N GLY A 163 -3.86 -5.68 9.48
CA GLY A 163 -5.22 -5.86 10.00
C GLY A 163 -5.26 -5.91 11.53
N GLN A 164 -4.29 -6.56 12.19
CA GLN A 164 -4.28 -6.71 13.64
C GLN A 164 -3.76 -5.49 14.42
N HIS A 165 -2.95 -4.64 13.81
CA HIS A 165 -2.12 -3.69 14.56
C HIS A 165 -2.09 -2.27 14.03
N GLU A 166 -2.54 -2.04 12.81
CA GLU A 166 -2.50 -0.72 12.18
C GLU A 166 -3.90 -0.10 12.14
N THR A 167 -3.95 1.22 12.02
CA THR A 167 -5.18 2.00 11.80
C THR A 167 -5.06 2.83 10.53
N THR A 168 -6.18 3.10 9.88
CA THR A 168 -6.21 3.96 8.69
C THR A 168 -5.83 5.40 9.07
N SER A 169 -5.13 6.10 8.17
CA SER A 169 -4.70 7.49 8.41
C SER A 169 -5.85 8.49 8.39
N THR A 170 -6.99 8.14 7.77
CA THR A 170 -8.12 9.05 7.55
C THR A 170 -9.25 8.82 8.55
N THR A 171 -9.66 7.58 8.77
CA THR A 171 -10.74 7.24 9.71
C THR A 171 -10.23 6.86 11.10
N HIS A 172 -8.94 6.58 11.25
CA HIS A 172 -8.31 6.10 12.49
C HIS A 172 -8.88 4.77 13.00
N GLU A 173 -9.56 4.05 12.12
CA GLU A 173 -10.16 2.76 12.38
C GLU A 173 -9.14 1.66 12.14
N ASN A 174 -9.25 0.55 12.88
CA ASN A 174 -8.43 -0.62 12.60
C ASN A 174 -8.72 -1.17 11.19
N TYR A 175 -7.70 -1.63 10.46
CA TYR A 175 -7.87 -2.08 9.08
C TYR A 175 -8.84 -3.26 8.92
N ASN A 176 -8.94 -4.18 9.89
CA ASN A 176 -9.96 -5.24 9.82
C ASN A 176 -11.36 -4.67 9.88
N ASP A 177 -11.61 -3.77 10.83
CA ASP A 177 -12.92 -3.16 11.05
C ASP A 177 -13.30 -2.27 9.85
N TYR A 178 -12.37 -1.43 9.40
CA TYR A 178 -12.54 -0.55 8.25
C TYR A 178 -12.99 -1.31 6.98
N TYR A 179 -12.26 -2.36 6.62
CA TYR A 179 -12.60 -3.15 5.44
C TYR A 179 -13.87 -3.99 5.65
N SER A 180 -14.09 -4.52 6.86
CA SER A 180 -15.32 -5.24 7.17
C SER A 180 -16.54 -4.33 7.02
N HIS A 181 -16.57 -3.19 7.70
CA HIS A 181 -17.67 -2.22 7.64
C HIS A 181 -17.95 -1.73 6.21
N PHE A 182 -16.90 -1.52 5.40
CA PHE A 182 -17.08 -1.16 3.99
C PHE A 182 -17.86 -2.23 3.22
N TYR A 183 -17.48 -3.50 3.35
CA TYR A 183 -18.13 -4.59 2.62
C TYR A 183 -19.49 -4.97 3.20
N GLU A 184 -19.68 -4.81 4.52
CA GLU A 184 -20.96 -4.93 5.19
C GLU A 184 -21.97 -3.92 4.65
N ASN A 185 -21.62 -2.64 4.65
CA ASN A 185 -22.47 -1.59 4.09
C ASN A 185 -22.79 -1.85 2.61
N ARG A 186 -21.78 -2.28 1.84
CA ARG A 186 -21.97 -2.64 0.43
C ARG A 186 -22.96 -3.80 0.27
N TRP A 187 -22.86 -4.84 1.10
CA TRP A 187 -23.80 -5.96 1.11
C TRP A 187 -25.22 -5.50 1.45
N ASP A 188 -25.36 -4.77 2.55
CA ASP A 188 -26.64 -4.33 3.10
C ASP A 188 -27.36 -3.35 2.15
N THR A 189 -26.61 -2.56 1.39
CA THR A 189 -27.15 -1.70 0.32
C THR A 189 -27.76 -2.50 -0.84
N HIS A 190 -27.22 -3.68 -1.16
CA HIS A 190 -27.71 -4.54 -2.25
C HIS A 190 -28.73 -5.60 -1.77
N HIS A 191 -28.76 -5.87 -0.46
CA HIS A 191 -29.69 -6.78 0.20
C HIS A 191 -30.38 -6.05 1.35
N PRO A 192 -31.16 -4.99 1.08
CA PRO A 192 -31.82 -4.25 2.14
C PRO A 192 -32.71 -5.21 2.95
N PRO A 193 -32.75 -5.08 4.29
CA PRO A 193 -33.63 -5.89 5.11
C PRO A 193 -35.07 -5.74 4.60
N ALA A 194 -35.80 -6.85 4.55
CA ALA A 194 -37.16 -6.88 4.04
C ALA A 194 -38.06 -5.96 4.88
N GLY A 195 -38.36 -4.76 4.35
CA GLY A 195 -39.40 -3.87 4.86
C GLY A 195 -39.01 -3.00 6.06
N GLY A 196 -38.45 -1.83 5.77
CA GLY A 196 -38.47 -0.67 6.66
C GLY A 196 -39.12 0.53 5.96
N GLY A 197 -40.36 0.36 5.48
CA GLY A 197 -41.21 1.47 5.02
C GLY A 197 -42.20 1.88 6.11
N PRO A 198 -42.49 3.18 6.28
CA PRO A 198 -43.35 3.71 7.35
C PRO A 198 -44.80 3.18 7.29
#